data_AF-A0A2S1QX21-F1
#
_entry.id   AF-A0A2S1QX21-F1
#
_cell.length_a   1.000
_cell.length_b   1.000
_cell.length_c   1.000
_cell.angle_alpha   90.00
_cell.angle_beta   90.00
_cell.angle_gamma   90.00
#
_symmetry.space_group_name_H-M   'P 1'
#
loop_
_entity.id
_entity.type
_entity.pdbx_description
1 polymer ?
#
loop_
_entity_poly.entity_id
_entity_poly.type
_entity_poly.pdbx_seq_one_letter_code
_entity_poly.pdbx_strand_id
1 'polypeptide(L)'
;MKKLTMVAFAAAAFTALSCSDDDNNTTNNNATVSGKWMLTAVTASHAVDGNDDGVSSTNLITEGGACFTDSYLQFGANHTVANFLSAPMLGDACFTAEADGEYSVNGNKVTVTVNYEGDNDTTVYTQNGNTLTALVPDFYEVEVTVNGQTTSDSIDATLVFTKQ
;
A
#
# COMPACT_ATOMS: atom_id res chain seq x y z
N MET A 1 74.34 -4.13 1.11
CA MET A 1 74.02 -2.80 0.56
C MET A 1 72.50 -2.68 0.58
N LYS A 2 71.79 -1.78 1.25
CA LYS A 2 72.05 -0.48 1.90
C LYS A 2 71.10 -0.33 3.11
N LYS A 3 71.69 0.05 4.24
CA LYS A 3 71.25 1.03 5.27
C LYS A 3 69.87 0.91 5.94
N LEU A 4 69.91 0.56 7.23
CA LEU A 4 69.03 1.13 8.27
C LEU A 4 69.15 2.66 8.28
N THR A 5 68.02 3.35 8.46
CA THR A 5 67.99 4.58 9.29
C THR A 5 66.59 4.82 9.87
N MET A 6 66.57 4.90 11.19
CA MET A 6 65.53 5.40 12.08
C MET A 6 65.32 6.91 11.86
N VAL A 7 64.08 7.38 11.83
CA VAL A 7 63.72 8.75 12.29
C VAL A 7 62.36 8.67 12.98
N ALA A 8 62.36 8.87 14.29
CA ALA A 8 61.19 9.26 15.07
C ALA A 8 61.19 10.79 15.17
N PHE A 9 60.04 11.46 14.99
CA PHE A 9 59.85 12.81 15.53
C PHE A 9 58.37 13.15 15.74
N ALA A 10 58.10 13.54 16.99
CA ALA A 10 57.09 14.47 17.50
C ALA A 10 55.59 14.19 17.35
N ALA A 11 54.99 13.95 18.52
CA ALA A 11 53.62 14.29 18.84
C ALA A 11 53.37 15.79 18.68
N ALA A 12 52.22 16.15 18.09
CA ALA A 12 51.56 17.43 18.29
C ALA A 12 50.07 17.17 18.47
N ALA A 13 49.61 17.31 19.71
CA ALA A 13 48.20 17.47 20.02
C ALA A 13 47.77 18.88 19.61
N PHE A 14 46.77 18.98 18.74
CA PHE A 14 45.94 20.16 18.61
C PHE A 14 44.48 19.73 18.68
N THR A 15 43.86 20.06 19.80
CA THR A 15 42.42 20.22 19.97
C THR A 15 41.93 21.38 19.11
N ALA A 16 40.91 21.17 18.29
CA ALA A 16 39.86 22.16 18.03
C ALA A 16 38.71 21.55 17.20
N LEU A 17 37.56 21.45 17.86
CA LEU A 17 36.20 21.63 17.38
C LEU A 17 36.05 22.08 15.91
N SER A 18 35.34 21.29 15.09
CA SER A 18 34.13 21.79 14.44
C SER A 18 33.21 20.62 14.09
N CYS A 19 32.07 20.54 14.77
CA CYS A 19 30.87 20.02 14.13
C CYS A 19 30.68 20.84 12.84
N SER A 20 30.77 20.21 11.69
CA SER A 20 29.86 20.60 10.62
C SER A 20 28.60 19.78 10.87
N ASP A 21 27.69 20.37 11.65
CA ASP A 21 26.26 20.24 11.38
C ASP A 21 26.10 20.65 9.91
N ASP A 22 26.25 19.69 9.00
CA ASP A 22 25.66 19.86 7.68
C ASP A 22 24.26 19.31 7.84
N ASP A 23 23.40 20.24 8.27
CA ASP A 23 21.96 20.19 8.17
C ASP A 23 21.61 19.82 6.73
N ASN A 24 21.64 18.52 6.45
CA ASN A 24 20.89 17.97 5.35
C ASN A 24 19.43 18.07 5.79
N ASN A 25 18.89 19.27 5.62
CA ASN A 25 17.47 19.52 5.47
C ASN A 25 17.03 18.83 4.17
N THR A 26 17.14 17.50 4.12
CA THR A 26 16.08 16.71 3.54
C THR A 26 14.86 17.12 4.33
N THR A 27 14.11 18.08 3.80
CA THR A 27 12.68 18.15 4.03
C THR A 27 12.21 16.71 3.94
N ASN A 28 12.01 16.09 5.09
CA ASN A 28 11.35 14.81 5.22
C ASN A 28 9.93 15.13 4.79
N ASN A 29 9.72 15.17 3.48
CA ASN A 29 8.42 14.98 2.84
C ASN A 29 8.02 13.51 3.05
N ASN A 30 8.16 13.01 4.29
CA ASN A 30 7.37 11.92 4.77
C ASN A 30 5.96 12.45 4.74
N ALA A 31 5.28 12.18 3.64
CA ALA A 31 3.87 12.41 3.53
C ALA A 31 3.23 11.82 4.80
N THR A 32 2.50 12.64 5.55
CA THR A 32 1.93 12.23 6.83
C THR A 32 0.73 11.33 6.55
N VAL A 33 1.03 10.04 6.37
CA VAL A 33 0.03 9.00 6.07
C VAL A 33 -0.83 8.64 7.28
N SER A 34 -0.45 9.11 8.49
CA SER A 34 -1.20 8.84 9.72
C SER A 34 -2.68 9.18 9.63
N GLY A 35 -3.51 8.37 10.30
CA GLY A 35 -4.97 8.54 10.35
C GLY A 35 -5.74 7.46 9.61
N LYS A 36 -7.07 7.64 9.53
CA LYS A 36 -7.99 6.73 8.86
C LYS A 36 -8.18 7.13 7.40
N TRP A 37 -8.15 6.14 6.52
CA TRP A 37 -8.39 6.29 5.09
C TRP A 37 -9.47 5.31 4.68
N MET A 38 -10.58 5.80 4.14
CA MET A 38 -11.71 4.98 3.72
C MET A 38 -11.59 4.67 2.23
N LEU A 39 -11.95 3.45 1.82
CA LEU A 39 -12.06 3.11 0.41
C LEU A 39 -13.21 3.93 -0.20
N THR A 40 -12.91 4.64 -1.29
CA THR A 40 -13.85 5.58 -1.91
C THR A 40 -14.03 5.35 -3.41
N ALA A 41 -13.13 4.61 -4.04
CA ALA A 41 -13.31 4.11 -5.39
C ALA A 41 -12.63 2.75 -5.56
N VAL A 42 -13.28 1.89 -6.34
CA VAL A 42 -12.72 0.63 -6.84
C VAL A 42 -13.06 0.58 -8.32
N THR A 43 -12.05 0.63 -9.18
CA THR A 43 -12.23 0.63 -10.64
C THR A 43 -11.60 -0.61 -11.24
N ALA A 44 -12.43 -1.52 -11.74
CA ALA A 44 -11.98 -2.70 -12.47
C ALA A 44 -11.35 -2.32 -13.81
N SER A 45 -10.43 -3.15 -14.29
CA SER A 45 -9.79 -3.00 -15.61
C SER A 45 -10.77 -3.12 -16.77
N HIS A 46 -11.89 -3.83 -16.58
CA HIS A 46 -12.96 -4.02 -17.55
C HIS A 46 -14.33 -4.00 -16.85
N ALA A 47 -15.40 -3.74 -17.61
CA ALA A 47 -16.73 -3.66 -17.05
C ALA A 47 -17.25 -5.05 -16.65
N VAL A 48 -17.90 -5.12 -15.49
CA VAL A 48 -18.56 -6.31 -14.95
C VAL A 48 -19.98 -5.96 -14.51
N ASP A 49 -20.88 -6.93 -14.56
CA ASP A 49 -22.24 -6.83 -13.99
C ASP A 49 -22.22 -7.63 -12.69
N GLY A 50 -21.77 -6.99 -11.61
CA GLY A 50 -21.51 -7.67 -10.33
C GLY A 50 -22.76 -7.85 -9.47
N ASN A 51 -23.83 -7.13 -9.79
CA ASN A 51 -25.12 -7.18 -9.08
C ASN A 51 -26.23 -7.86 -9.91
N ASP A 52 -25.92 -8.37 -11.10
CA ASP A 52 -26.84 -9.00 -12.05
C ASP A 52 -28.05 -8.11 -12.42
N ASP A 53 -27.87 -6.79 -12.48
CA ASP A 53 -28.94 -5.85 -12.87
C ASP A 53 -29.05 -5.62 -14.39
N GLY A 54 -28.12 -6.20 -15.16
CA GLY A 54 -28.04 -6.12 -16.61
C GLY A 54 -27.25 -4.92 -17.12
N VAL A 55 -26.60 -4.13 -16.25
CA VAL A 55 -25.80 -2.96 -16.59
C VAL A 55 -24.37 -3.12 -16.08
N SER A 56 -23.45 -3.55 -16.96
CA SER A 56 -22.05 -3.66 -16.57
C SER A 56 -21.35 -2.30 -16.41
N SER A 57 -20.51 -2.17 -15.38
CA SER A 57 -19.66 -1.00 -15.12
C SER A 57 -18.26 -1.39 -14.70
N THR A 58 -17.29 -0.49 -14.88
CA THR A 58 -15.96 -0.64 -14.26
C THR A 58 -15.95 -0.17 -12.80
N ASN A 59 -16.98 0.53 -12.34
CA ASN A 59 -17.05 1.01 -10.97
C ASN A 59 -17.58 -0.09 -10.04
N LEU A 60 -16.69 -0.82 -9.37
CA LEU A 60 -17.08 -1.92 -8.51
C LEU A 60 -17.83 -1.47 -7.25
N ILE A 61 -17.80 -0.19 -6.86
CA ILE A 61 -18.68 0.28 -5.79
C ILE A 61 -20.14 0.31 -6.25
N THR A 62 -20.39 0.59 -7.54
CA THR A 62 -21.75 0.48 -8.12
C THR A 62 -22.16 -0.98 -8.25
N GLU A 63 -21.26 -1.83 -8.75
CA GLU A 63 -21.53 -3.25 -8.97
C GLU A 63 -21.63 -4.06 -7.67
N GLY A 64 -20.78 -3.77 -6.68
CA GLY A 64 -20.73 -4.47 -5.40
C GLY A 64 -21.54 -3.82 -4.29
N GLY A 65 -22.05 -2.60 -4.52
CA GLY A 65 -22.88 -1.86 -3.59
C GLY A 65 -22.31 -1.75 -2.18
N ALA A 66 -23.10 -2.18 -1.20
CA ALA A 66 -22.79 -2.08 0.23
C ALA A 66 -21.58 -2.92 0.67
N CYS A 67 -21.09 -3.84 -0.16
CA CYS A 67 -19.94 -4.64 0.26
C CYS A 67 -18.65 -3.85 0.37
N PHE A 68 -18.53 -2.67 -0.24
CA PHE A 68 -17.31 -1.87 -0.16
C PHE A 68 -17.32 -0.78 0.93
N THR A 69 -18.46 -0.50 1.57
CA THR A 69 -18.68 0.75 2.31
C THR A 69 -17.81 0.93 3.56
N ASP A 70 -17.39 -0.17 4.19
CA ASP A 70 -16.69 -0.11 5.47
C ASP A 70 -15.18 -0.31 5.35
N SER A 71 -14.66 -0.55 4.14
CA SER A 71 -13.24 -0.82 3.89
C SER A 71 -12.34 0.37 4.27
N TYR A 72 -11.27 0.11 5.03
CA TYR A 72 -10.36 1.15 5.49
C TYR A 72 -8.91 0.70 5.69
N LEU A 73 -8.01 1.69 5.71
CA LEU A 73 -6.65 1.61 6.24
C LEU A 73 -6.51 2.61 7.40
N GLN A 74 -6.00 2.16 8.53
CA GLN A 74 -5.75 3.00 9.70
C GLN A 74 -4.26 2.98 10.02
N PHE A 75 -3.56 4.05 9.66
CA PHE A 75 -2.13 4.18 9.91
C PHE A 75 -1.89 4.73 11.32
N GLY A 76 -1.20 3.93 12.14
CA GLY A 76 -0.87 4.19 13.53
C GLY A 76 0.56 4.72 13.74
N ALA A 77 0.92 4.85 15.02
CA ALA A 77 2.28 5.13 15.44
C ALA A 77 3.19 3.90 15.24
N ASN A 78 4.50 4.09 15.26
CA ASN A 78 5.49 3.00 15.17
C ASN A 78 5.33 2.12 13.91
N HIS A 79 4.95 2.71 12.78
CA HIS A 79 4.83 2.00 11.51
C HIS A 79 3.77 0.89 11.46
N THR A 80 2.76 0.91 12.32
CA THR A 80 1.67 -0.07 12.29
C THR A 80 0.48 0.39 11.43
N VAL A 81 -0.22 -0.56 10.81
CA VAL A 81 -1.45 -0.30 10.07
C VAL A 81 -2.49 -1.37 10.40
N ALA A 82 -3.72 -0.95 10.66
CA ALA A 82 -4.88 -1.84 10.67
C ALA A 82 -5.59 -1.75 9.32
N ASN A 83 -5.84 -2.90 8.71
CA ASN A 83 -6.56 -3.04 7.45
C ASN A 83 -7.89 -3.75 7.68
N PHE A 84 -8.93 -3.22 7.07
CA PHE A 84 -10.21 -3.91 6.92
C PHE A 84 -10.64 -3.76 5.47
N LEU A 85 -10.88 -4.87 4.79
CA LEU A 85 -11.44 -4.93 3.45
C LEU A 85 -12.76 -5.67 3.51
N SER A 86 -13.76 -5.11 2.85
CA SER A 86 -15.02 -5.76 2.54
C SER A 86 -15.26 -5.63 1.05
N ALA A 87 -15.68 -6.72 0.41
CA ALA A 87 -15.89 -6.81 -1.03
C ALA A 87 -16.94 -7.90 -1.34
N PRO A 88 -17.67 -7.82 -2.46
CA PRO A 88 -18.51 -8.92 -2.91
C PRO A 88 -17.62 -10.10 -3.34
N MET A 89 -18.05 -11.32 -3.00
CA MET A 89 -17.40 -12.56 -3.44
C MET A 89 -18.49 -13.51 -3.94
N LEU A 90 -18.19 -14.31 -4.96
CA LEU A 90 -19.13 -15.24 -5.56
C LEU A 90 -19.75 -16.16 -4.49
N GLY A 91 -21.07 -16.09 -4.33
CA GLY A 91 -21.83 -16.93 -3.41
C GLY A 91 -21.93 -16.44 -1.95
N ASP A 92 -21.27 -15.34 -1.58
CA ASP A 92 -21.34 -14.75 -0.24
C ASP A 92 -21.99 -13.36 -0.24
N ALA A 93 -22.63 -13.00 0.89
CA ALA A 93 -23.33 -11.72 1.02
C ALA A 93 -22.37 -10.52 0.92
N CYS A 94 -21.21 -10.60 1.58
CA CYS A 94 -20.00 -9.79 1.40
C CYS A 94 -18.84 -10.54 2.09
N PHE A 95 -17.70 -10.70 1.41
CA PHE A 95 -16.47 -11.17 2.04
C PHE A 95 -15.86 -10.05 2.88
N THR A 96 -15.27 -10.40 4.03
CA THR A 96 -14.50 -9.48 4.86
C THR A 96 -13.15 -10.06 5.24
N ALA A 97 -12.11 -9.22 5.19
CA ALA A 97 -10.78 -9.50 5.67
C ALA A 97 -10.34 -8.38 6.62
N GLU A 98 -9.85 -8.77 7.81
CA GLU A 98 -9.26 -7.85 8.77
C GLU A 98 -7.87 -8.37 9.14
N ALA A 99 -6.88 -7.49 9.04
CA ALA A 99 -5.50 -7.83 9.34
C ALA A 99 -4.73 -6.60 9.83
N ASP A 100 -3.87 -6.81 10.81
CA ASP A 100 -2.86 -5.85 11.19
C ASP A 100 -1.58 -6.07 10.38
N GLY A 101 -0.81 -5.00 10.23
CA GLY A 101 0.41 -5.01 9.45
C GLY A 101 1.35 -3.87 9.76
N GLU A 102 2.34 -3.72 8.89
CA GLU A 102 3.32 -2.66 8.95
C GLU A 102 3.30 -1.82 7.67
N TYR A 103 3.75 -0.57 7.78
CA TYR A 103 3.90 0.30 6.63
C TYR A 103 5.23 1.05 6.60
N SER A 104 5.70 1.34 5.40
CA SER A 104 6.83 2.24 5.17
C SER A 104 6.47 3.32 4.15
N VAL A 105 7.10 4.48 4.27
CA VAL A 105 6.88 5.62 3.37
C VAL A 105 8.22 5.99 2.74
N ASN A 106 8.23 6.08 1.41
CA ASN A 106 9.38 6.55 0.64
C ASN A 106 8.91 7.55 -0.43
N GLY A 107 9.10 8.84 -0.17
CA GLY A 107 8.55 9.91 -0.98
C GLY A 107 7.02 9.86 -0.99
N ASN A 108 6.42 9.69 -2.17
CA ASN A 108 4.97 9.54 -2.32
C ASN A 108 4.50 8.09 -2.39
N LYS A 109 5.38 7.11 -2.13
CA LYS A 109 5.02 5.69 -2.09
C LYS A 109 4.81 5.25 -0.65
N VAL A 110 3.68 4.60 -0.41
CA VAL A 110 3.35 3.97 0.88
C VAL A 110 3.25 2.48 0.62
N THR A 111 4.17 1.70 1.19
CA THR A 111 4.14 0.24 1.11
C THR A 111 3.50 -0.29 2.38
N VAL A 112 2.41 -1.06 2.23
CA VAL A 112 1.69 -1.71 3.31
C VAL A 112 1.87 -3.21 3.16
N THR A 113 2.29 -3.86 4.23
CA THR A 113 2.35 -5.32 4.32
C THR A 113 1.44 -5.78 5.45
N VAL A 114 0.44 -6.61 5.14
CA VAL A 114 -0.49 -7.19 6.12
C VAL A 114 -0.28 -8.70 6.19
N ASN A 115 -0.44 -9.29 7.37
CA ASN A 115 -0.44 -10.74 7.52
C ASN A 115 -1.89 -11.22 7.68
N TYR A 116 -2.40 -11.92 6.67
CA TYR A 116 -3.73 -12.50 6.69
C TYR A 116 -3.61 -14.03 6.58
N GLU A 117 -4.15 -14.74 7.58
CA GLU A 117 -4.11 -16.21 7.66
C GLU A 117 -2.71 -16.86 7.54
N GLY A 118 -1.66 -16.12 7.89
CA GLY A 118 -0.27 -16.59 7.82
C GLY A 118 0.47 -16.20 6.54
N ASP A 119 -0.23 -15.66 5.55
CA ASP A 119 0.38 -15.13 4.33
C ASP A 119 0.58 -13.61 4.42
N ASN A 120 1.70 -13.14 3.88
CA ASN A 120 2.00 -11.71 3.82
C ASN A 120 1.57 -11.16 2.46
N ASP A 121 0.58 -10.27 2.47
CA ASP A 121 0.18 -9.50 1.29
C ASP A 121 0.82 -8.10 1.35
N THR A 122 1.42 -7.65 0.24
CA THR A 122 2.09 -6.36 0.14
C THR A 122 1.52 -5.53 -1.00
N THR A 123 0.93 -4.39 -0.64
CA THR A 123 0.40 -3.42 -1.59
C THR A 123 1.19 -2.12 -1.55
N VAL A 124 1.50 -1.56 -2.73
CA VAL A 124 2.19 -0.27 -2.87
C VAL A 124 1.23 0.80 -3.35
N TYR A 125 0.93 1.75 -2.47
CA TYR A 125 0.09 2.90 -2.76
C TYR A 125 0.93 4.09 -3.24
N THR A 126 0.35 4.89 -4.11
CA THR A 126 0.84 6.23 -4.44
C THR A 126 -0.01 7.25 -3.70
N GLN A 127 0.61 8.07 -2.86
CA GLN A 127 -0.04 9.15 -2.15
C GLN A 127 -0.04 10.43 -3.00
N ASN A 128 -1.22 11.04 -3.15
CA ASN A 128 -1.39 12.36 -3.73
C ASN A 128 -2.35 13.18 -2.86
N GLY A 129 -1.81 14.05 -2.02
CA GLY A 129 -2.59 14.77 -1.01
C GLY A 129 -3.32 13.83 -0.06
N ASN A 130 -4.65 13.89 -0.08
CA ASN A 130 -5.56 13.09 0.74
C ASN A 130 -6.03 11.80 0.05
N THR A 131 -5.36 11.37 -1.03
CA THR A 131 -5.67 10.12 -1.72
C THR A 131 -4.50 9.14 -1.70
N LEU A 132 -4.79 7.87 -1.50
CA LEU A 132 -3.90 6.74 -1.72
C LEU A 132 -4.45 5.90 -2.87
N THR A 133 -3.64 5.63 -3.88
CA THR A 133 -4.05 4.84 -5.06
C THR A 133 -3.14 3.63 -5.25
N ALA A 134 -3.71 2.45 -5.40
CA ALA A 134 -2.99 1.22 -5.74
C ALA A 134 -3.68 0.49 -6.89
N LEU A 135 -2.89 -0.12 -7.77
CA LEU A 135 -3.36 -1.16 -8.68
C LEU A 135 -3.14 -2.49 -7.98
N VAL A 136 -4.22 -3.23 -7.76
CA VAL A 136 -4.21 -4.57 -7.17
C VAL A 136 -4.54 -5.55 -8.27
N PRO A 137 -3.58 -6.39 -8.69
CA PRO A 137 -3.86 -7.44 -9.66
C PRO A 137 -4.78 -8.49 -9.05
N ASP A 138 -5.57 -9.16 -9.88
CA ASP A 138 -6.46 -10.26 -9.46
C ASP A 138 -7.38 -9.90 -8.28
N PHE A 139 -7.84 -8.65 -8.21
CA PHE A 139 -8.62 -8.13 -7.07
C PHE A 139 -10.03 -8.69 -6.99
N TYR A 140 -10.66 -8.92 -8.15
CA TYR A 140 -12.05 -9.33 -8.24
C TYR A 140 -12.20 -10.55 -9.14
N GLU A 141 -12.93 -11.57 -8.69
CA GLU A 141 -13.20 -12.78 -9.48
C GLU A 141 -14.62 -12.74 -10.06
N VAL A 142 -14.74 -13.12 -11.32
CA VAL A 142 -16.02 -13.25 -12.01
C VAL A 142 -16.18 -14.63 -12.63
N GLU A 143 -17.42 -15.12 -12.69
CA GLU A 143 -17.74 -16.33 -13.45
C GLU A 143 -17.94 -16.00 -14.93
N VAL A 144 -17.20 -16.69 -15.79
CA VAL A 144 -17.30 -16.58 -17.26
C VAL A 144 -17.70 -17.93 -17.81
N THR A 145 -18.73 -17.96 -18.68
CA THR A 145 -19.11 -19.18 -19.38
C THR A 145 -18.46 -19.24 -20.77
N VAL A 146 -17.56 -20.20 -20.98
CA VAL A 146 -16.90 -20.46 -22.26
C VAL A 146 -17.28 -21.87 -22.74
N ASN A 147 -17.89 -21.96 -23.93
CA ASN A 147 -18.33 -23.24 -24.51
C ASN A 147 -19.26 -24.07 -23.60
N GLY A 148 -20.08 -23.41 -22.78
CA GLY A 148 -20.99 -24.07 -21.84
C GLY A 148 -20.34 -24.59 -20.56
N GLN A 149 -19.07 -24.24 -20.30
CA GLN A 149 -18.41 -24.46 -19.01
C GLN A 149 -18.20 -23.13 -18.30
N THR A 150 -18.53 -23.08 -17.01
CA THR A 150 -18.25 -21.94 -16.14
C THR A 150 -16.81 -22.04 -15.63
N THR A 151 -16.05 -20.95 -15.80
CA THR A 151 -14.68 -20.78 -15.29
C THR A 151 -14.60 -19.46 -14.53
N SER A 152 -13.70 -19.34 -13.55
CA SER A 152 -13.41 -18.04 -12.93
C SER A 152 -12.37 -17.29 -13.76
N ASP A 153 -12.54 -15.98 -13.87
CA ASP A 153 -11.55 -15.03 -14.39
C ASP A 153 -11.26 -13.98 -13.33
N SER A 154 -10.01 -13.50 -13.28
CA SER A 154 -9.54 -12.53 -12.30
C SER A 154 -9.36 -11.16 -12.94
N ILE A 155 -9.77 -10.12 -12.23
CA ILE A 155 -9.83 -8.76 -12.74
C ILE A 155 -9.02 -7.84 -11.83
N ASP A 156 -8.00 -7.23 -12.43
CA ASP A 156 -7.24 -6.16 -11.81
C ASP A 156 -8.15 -4.98 -11.46
N ALA A 157 -7.91 -4.36 -10.31
CA ALA A 157 -8.64 -3.18 -9.89
C ALA A 157 -7.71 -2.07 -9.37
N THR A 158 -8.07 -0.83 -9.66
CA THR A 158 -7.48 0.34 -9.01
C THR A 158 -8.32 0.73 -7.79
N LEU A 159 -7.71 0.68 -6.62
CA LEU A 159 -8.31 1.10 -5.35
C LEU A 159 -7.89 2.53 -5.03
N VAL A 160 -8.84 3.33 -4.55
CA VAL A 160 -8.60 4.69 -4.06
C VAL A 160 -9.14 4.84 -2.65
N PHE A 161 -8.23 5.08 -1.71
CA PHE A 161 -8.57 5.44 -0.34
C PHE A 161 -8.45 6.95 -0.13
N THR A 162 -9.41 7.54 0.59
CA THR A 162 -9.44 8.96 0.92
C THR A 162 -9.34 9.17 2.42
N LYS A 163 -8.43 10.08 2.83
CA LYS A 163 -8.23 10.46 4.23
C LYS A 163 -9.49 11.08 4.84
N GLN A 164 -9.84 10.68 6.08
CA GLN A 164 -10.97 11.21 6.84
C GLN A 164 -10.58 12.38 7.76
#